data_AF-A0AAV0AP25-F1
#
_entry.id   AF-A0AAV0AP25-F1
#
_cell.length_a   1.000
_cell.length_b   1.000
_cell.length_c   1.000
_cell.angle_alpha   90.00
_cell.angle_beta   90.00
_cell.angle_gamma   90.00
#
_symmetry.space_group_name_H-M   'P 1'
#
loop_
_entity.id
_entity.type
_entity.pdbx_description
1 polymer ?
#
loop_
_entity_poly.entity_id
_entity_poly.type
_entity_poly.pdbx_seq_one_letter_code
_entity_poly.pdbx_strand_id
1 'polypeptide(L)'
;MCFSFSATSPTNIVAGGSMQSVFQGQDDWLEINKYAHLSLNELKKLLQTIGCTNVLGKEKEQLVNLCQAYHSLLDISEPNLNDGTNSGLTTNENCTFNLETRELGEHEQSIVQPLPNNSTILETPPNTLVDTNSQSSLSAASSKNSAILNVLQKIAKNQERTLDLLEELIHQHVKALLGLKSGITQLPSPASKKGTSELDLEFSKAESENSIVSMSETEDPHFPFPGGPGHKRATPQQLQIVWKMMQERGVSKFRPNFGDSIESPDNRFLWSLAHKIFVLLVKCGEYQGIDLEASKNIHAAILGYVEELLMWTWRNQVNSGRQFEKNAKAKIRTRQNNIKHLRIQTALAHDLDETFLKVIERACSDDESNTEARSSESSQSLQRQKLCKVKYLQWRSKDLTEALIKIDYQQEIAKTNAHSAFPGVQGQIRRRPTIINSNISEIKAPKGLPRDCYDLTWLNLLSKTAVNKLGILECVVLPDVMKKI
;
A
#
# COMPACT_ATOMS: atom_id res chain seq x y z
N MET A 1 31.30 9.16 44.70
CA MET A 1 30.21 9.97 45.29
C MET A 1 29.00 9.08 45.40
N CYS A 2 28.75 8.56 46.60
CA CYS A 2 27.62 7.69 46.93
C CYS A 2 26.41 8.56 47.26
N PHE A 3 25.25 8.27 46.70
CA PHE A 3 23.98 8.75 47.24
C PHE A 3 23.09 7.54 47.53
N SER A 4 22.68 7.49 48.79
CA SER A 4 21.87 6.45 49.41
C SER A 4 20.45 6.99 49.65
N PHE A 5 19.46 6.14 49.39
CA PHE A 5 18.15 5.96 50.03
C PHE A 5 17.27 7.18 50.39
N SER A 6 16.01 7.11 49.95
CA SER A 6 14.88 7.01 50.89
C SER A 6 13.67 6.36 50.23
N ALA A 7 13.20 5.28 50.88
CA ALA A 7 11.94 4.61 50.64
C ALA A 7 10.92 5.12 51.66
N THR A 8 9.66 5.28 51.24
CA THR A 8 8.52 5.44 52.14
C THR A 8 7.45 4.41 51.80
N SER A 9 7.09 3.65 52.83
CA SER A 9 6.15 2.54 52.87
C SER A 9 4.69 3.02 53.09
N PRO A 10 3.70 2.10 53.07
CA PRO A 10 2.33 2.36 52.62
C PRO A 10 1.33 2.59 53.76
N THR A 11 0.14 3.10 53.40
CA THR A 11 -1.02 3.18 54.31
C THR A 11 -2.25 2.51 53.72
N ASN A 12 -2.99 1.90 54.64
CA ASN A 12 -4.03 0.88 54.51
C ASN A 12 -5.43 1.38 54.13
N ILE A 13 -6.16 0.48 53.44
CA ILE A 13 -7.52 -0.03 53.73
C ILE A 13 -8.62 0.95 54.13
N VAL A 14 -9.68 1.04 53.32
CA VAL A 14 -11.10 1.00 53.77
C VAL A 14 -11.95 0.22 52.75
N ALA A 15 -12.75 -0.71 53.29
CA ALA A 15 -13.79 -1.52 52.65
C ALA A 15 -14.90 -0.63 52.03
N GLY A 16 -15.63 -1.01 50.98
CA GLY A 16 -16.53 -2.15 50.92
C GLY A 16 -17.67 -1.74 49.99
N GLY A 17 -18.05 -2.62 49.05
CA GLY A 17 -19.03 -2.31 48.02
C GLY A 17 -19.46 -3.59 47.33
N SER A 18 -20.33 -4.34 48.00
CA SER A 18 -21.06 -5.49 47.47
C SER A 18 -22.05 -5.02 46.40
N MET A 19 -21.92 -5.55 45.19
CA MET A 19 -23.03 -5.63 44.23
C MET A 19 -23.04 -7.03 43.61
N GLN A 20 -24.00 -7.82 44.09
CA GLN A 20 -24.57 -8.95 43.38
C GLN A 20 -25.47 -8.45 42.24
N SER A 21 -25.73 -9.35 41.28
CA SER A 21 -26.53 -9.21 40.04
C SER A 21 -25.72 -8.64 38.87
N VAL A 22 -25.67 -9.24 37.69
CA VAL A 22 -26.70 -10.00 36.95
C VAL A 22 -26.03 -11.14 36.16
N PHE A 23 -26.44 -12.38 36.42
CA PHE A 23 -26.31 -13.50 35.49
C PHE A 23 -27.40 -13.33 34.41
N GLN A 24 -27.01 -13.05 33.18
CA GLN A 24 -27.85 -13.24 31.99
C GLN A 24 -26.92 -13.42 30.79
N GLY A 25 -26.73 -14.67 30.39
CA GLY A 25 -25.90 -15.05 29.26
C GLY A 25 -25.80 -16.56 29.11
N GLN A 26 -26.86 -17.29 29.45
CA GLN A 26 -26.87 -18.76 29.41
C GLN A 26 -27.93 -19.33 28.46
N ASP A 27 -28.61 -18.48 27.69
CA ASP A 27 -29.61 -18.89 26.69
C ASP A 27 -29.08 -18.86 25.23
N ASP A 28 -27.94 -18.21 24.94
CA ASP A 28 -27.34 -18.17 23.59
C ASP A 28 -26.57 -19.45 23.20
N TRP A 29 -26.35 -20.37 24.14
CA TRP A 29 -25.65 -21.64 23.86
C TRP A 29 -26.57 -22.74 23.33
N LEU A 30 -27.89 -22.56 23.35
CA LEU A 30 -28.86 -23.56 22.92
C LEU A 30 -29.24 -23.45 21.43
N GLU A 31 -29.00 -22.32 20.75
CA GLU A 31 -29.20 -22.21 19.30
C GLU A 31 -28.05 -22.79 18.47
N ILE A 32 -26.88 -23.02 19.07
CA ILE A 32 -25.65 -23.38 18.34
C ILE A 32 -25.71 -24.79 17.74
N ASN A 33 -26.71 -25.62 18.02
CA ASN A 33 -26.73 -27.01 17.50
C ASN A 33 -28.07 -27.50 16.96
N LYS A 34 -28.85 -26.64 16.28
CA LYS A 34 -30.10 -27.02 15.57
C LYS A 34 -29.91 -28.24 14.63
N TYR A 35 -28.71 -28.48 14.12
CA TYR A 35 -28.43 -29.58 13.16
C TYR A 35 -27.59 -30.73 13.72
N ALA A 36 -27.10 -30.66 14.96
CA ALA A 36 -26.18 -31.66 15.50
C ALA A 36 -26.84 -33.03 15.76
N HIS A 37 -28.15 -33.03 15.99
CA HIS A 37 -28.93 -34.24 16.24
C HIS A 37 -29.23 -35.03 14.95
N LEU A 38 -29.07 -34.42 13.77
CA LEU A 38 -29.30 -35.09 12.50
C LEU A 38 -28.19 -36.09 12.16
N SER A 39 -28.56 -37.19 11.51
CA SER A 39 -27.62 -38.16 10.99
C SER A 39 -26.84 -37.61 9.78
N LEU A 40 -25.69 -38.21 9.49
CA LEU A 40 -24.84 -37.82 8.35
C LEU A 40 -25.61 -37.86 7.01
N ASN A 41 -26.53 -38.81 6.84
CA ASN A 41 -27.34 -38.94 5.62
C ASN A 41 -28.43 -37.87 5.52
N GLU A 42 -29.03 -37.45 6.64
CA GLU A 42 -30.02 -36.37 6.68
C GLU A 42 -29.37 -35.01 6.37
N LEU A 43 -28.18 -34.76 6.94
CA LEU A 43 -27.40 -33.55 6.63
C LEU A 43 -27.02 -33.48 5.15
N LYS A 44 -26.58 -34.61 4.56
CA LYS A 44 -26.29 -34.69 3.13
C LYS A 44 -27.53 -34.45 2.27
N LYS A 45 -28.67 -35.05 2.63
CA LYS A 45 -29.94 -34.83 1.93
C LYS A 45 -30.35 -33.36 1.98
N LEU A 46 -30.34 -32.72 3.15
CA LEU A 46 -30.68 -31.30 3.31
C LEU A 46 -29.82 -30.39 2.42
N LEU A 47 -28.51 -30.61 2.43
CA LEU A 47 -27.57 -29.84 1.61
C LEU A 47 -27.74 -30.12 0.10
N GLN A 48 -28.10 -31.35 -0.28
CA GLN A 48 -28.43 -31.67 -1.67
C GLN A 48 -29.72 -30.99 -2.13
N THR A 49 -30.72 -30.81 -1.27
CA THR A 49 -31.97 -30.10 -1.60
C THR A 49 -31.73 -28.67 -2.05
N ILE A 50 -30.70 -28.01 -1.51
CA ILE A 50 -30.28 -26.65 -1.89
C ILE A 50 -29.20 -26.63 -2.98
N GLY A 51 -28.92 -27.78 -3.61
CA GLY A 51 -27.98 -27.88 -4.74
C GLY A 51 -26.50 -28.00 -4.36
N CYS A 52 -26.15 -28.28 -3.11
CA CYS A 52 -24.75 -28.54 -2.73
C CYS A 52 -24.33 -29.93 -3.23
N THR A 53 -23.57 -29.98 -4.32
CA THR A 53 -23.09 -31.24 -4.92
C THR A 53 -21.83 -31.80 -4.26
N ASN A 54 -21.05 -30.98 -3.57
CA ASN A 54 -19.76 -31.36 -2.96
C ASN A 54 -19.89 -31.80 -1.49
N VAL A 55 -20.82 -32.71 -1.21
CA VAL A 55 -21.06 -33.27 0.14
C VAL A 55 -20.51 -34.69 0.34
N LEU A 56 -19.99 -35.32 -0.73
CA LEU A 56 -19.32 -36.61 -0.65
C LEU A 56 -17.93 -36.44 -0.03
N GLY A 57 -17.60 -37.27 0.96
CA GLY A 57 -16.30 -37.24 1.67
C GLY A 57 -16.19 -36.25 2.83
N LYS A 58 -17.21 -35.43 3.10
CA LYS A 58 -17.21 -34.52 4.27
C LYS A 58 -17.64 -35.23 5.55
N GLU A 59 -16.96 -34.91 6.65
CA GLU A 59 -17.28 -35.43 7.98
C GLU A 59 -18.51 -34.74 8.59
N LYS A 60 -19.11 -35.35 9.61
CA LYS A 60 -20.38 -34.88 10.21
C LYS A 60 -20.30 -33.42 10.67
N GLU A 61 -19.21 -33.03 11.34
CA GLU A 61 -19.03 -31.65 11.83
C GLU A 61 -18.97 -30.64 10.69
N GLN A 62 -18.29 -30.98 9.60
CA GLN A 62 -18.21 -30.13 8.41
C GLN A 62 -19.58 -29.94 7.75
N LEU A 63 -20.40 -30.99 7.75
CA LEU A 63 -21.77 -30.94 7.23
C LEU A 63 -22.68 -30.12 8.14
N VAL A 64 -22.54 -30.23 9.47
CA VAL A 64 -23.28 -29.39 10.44
C VAL A 64 -22.93 -27.91 10.26
N ASN A 65 -21.65 -27.57 10.11
CA ASN A 65 -21.20 -26.20 9.87
C ASN A 65 -21.73 -25.65 8.52
N LEU A 66 -21.79 -26.50 7.49
CA LEU A 66 -22.41 -26.12 6.22
C LEU A 66 -23.92 -25.89 6.37
N CYS A 67 -24.64 -26.75 7.09
CA CYS A 67 -26.07 -26.56 7.38
C CYS A 67 -26.32 -25.27 8.18
N GLN A 68 -25.45 -24.92 9.12
CA GLN A 68 -25.53 -23.64 9.85
C GLN A 68 -25.27 -22.45 8.92
N ALA A 69 -24.25 -22.52 8.07
CA ALA A 69 -23.93 -21.45 7.12
C ALA A 69 -25.07 -21.20 6.11
N TYR A 70 -25.79 -22.25 5.72
CA TYR A 70 -26.94 -22.18 4.81
C TYR A 70 -28.29 -22.23 5.53
N HIS A 71 -28.34 -21.93 6.83
CA HIS A 71 -29.56 -22.02 7.64
C HIS A 71 -30.75 -21.27 7.02
N SER A 72 -30.51 -20.06 6.51
CA SER A 72 -31.54 -19.22 5.87
C SER A 72 -32.10 -19.80 4.56
N LEU A 73 -31.38 -20.71 3.90
CA LEU A 73 -31.84 -21.39 2.69
C LEU A 73 -32.55 -22.71 2.98
N LEU A 74 -32.24 -23.34 4.12
CA LEU A 74 -32.86 -24.59 4.56
C LEU A 74 -34.24 -24.37 5.21
N ASP A 75 -34.51 -23.17 5.74
CA ASP A 75 -35.75 -22.82 6.45
C ASP A 75 -36.95 -22.47 5.52
N ILE A 76 -36.86 -22.74 4.22
CA ILE A 76 -37.88 -22.29 3.23
C ILE A 76 -38.93 -23.39 2.92
N SER A 77 -39.09 -24.42 3.74
CA SER A 77 -40.11 -25.45 3.49
C SER A 77 -40.65 -26.10 4.76
N GLU A 78 -41.65 -25.46 5.38
CA GLU A 78 -42.75 -26.21 5.99
C GLU A 78 -43.87 -26.35 4.93
N PRO A 79 -43.95 -27.46 4.17
CA PRO A 79 -45.19 -27.85 3.54
C PRO A 79 -46.12 -28.37 4.64
N ASN A 80 -47.30 -27.75 4.76
CA ASN A 80 -48.43 -28.27 5.54
C ASN A 80 -48.63 -29.76 5.29
N LEU A 81 -48.33 -30.59 6.28
CA LEU A 81 -48.67 -32.01 6.33
C LEU A 81 -49.89 -32.19 7.24
N ASN A 82 -51.05 -31.92 6.64
CA ASN A 82 -52.32 -32.49 7.05
C ASN A 82 -52.97 -33.05 5.78
N ASP A 83 -52.56 -34.25 5.37
CA ASP A 83 -53.53 -35.22 4.85
C ASP A 83 -52.93 -36.63 4.95
N GLY A 84 -53.70 -37.53 5.56
CA GLY A 84 -53.30 -38.91 5.76
C GLY A 84 -53.52 -39.74 4.50
N THR A 85 -52.69 -40.76 4.30
CA THR A 85 -53.14 -42.07 3.81
C THR A 85 -52.04 -43.12 3.93
N ASN A 86 -52.51 -44.33 4.23
CA ASN A 86 -51.81 -45.58 4.52
C ASN A 86 -50.94 -46.16 3.40
N SER A 87 -50.21 -47.22 3.80
CA SER A 87 -49.49 -48.28 3.05
C SER A 87 -47.98 -48.03 2.90
N GLY A 88 -47.05 -48.95 3.18
CA GLY A 88 -47.10 -50.37 3.50
C GLY A 88 -46.06 -51.13 2.66
N LEU A 89 -45.13 -51.87 3.31
CA LEU A 89 -44.19 -52.88 2.74
C LEU A 89 -43.05 -52.32 1.83
N THR A 90 -41.82 -52.86 1.70
CA THR A 90 -41.10 -54.04 2.22
C THR A 90 -39.58 -53.91 1.90
N THR A 91 -38.75 -54.40 2.83
CA THR A 91 -37.46 -55.16 2.74
C THR A 91 -36.40 -54.97 1.64
N ASN A 92 -35.14 -55.05 2.13
CA ASN A 92 -33.93 -55.70 1.55
C ASN A 92 -33.31 -55.09 0.28
N GLU A 93 -31.99 -55.09 0.03
CA GLU A 93 -30.90 -55.92 0.53
C GLU A 93 -29.53 -55.26 0.23
N ASN A 94 -28.49 -55.85 0.82
CA ASN A 94 -27.07 -55.51 0.79
C ASN A 94 -26.43 -55.40 -0.61
N CYS A 95 -25.32 -54.67 -0.71
CA CYS A 95 -24.07 -55.27 -1.22
C CYS A 95 -22.82 -54.42 -0.89
N THR A 96 -21.90 -55.06 -0.20
CA THR A 96 -20.52 -54.70 0.14
C THR A 96 -19.61 -54.85 -1.08
N PHE A 97 -18.61 -53.98 -1.27
CA PHE A 97 -17.31 -54.39 -1.84
C PHE A 97 -16.20 -53.41 -1.43
N ASN A 98 -15.09 -53.99 -0.97
CA ASN A 98 -13.83 -53.37 -0.53
C ASN A 98 -12.72 -53.60 -1.57
N LEU A 99 -11.55 -52.98 -1.31
CA LEU A 99 -10.18 -53.23 -1.85
C LEU A 99 -9.82 -52.36 -3.08
N GLU A 100 -8.62 -51.80 -3.24
CA GLU A 100 -7.36 -51.85 -2.47
C GLU A 100 -6.46 -50.69 -2.95
N THR A 101 -5.61 -50.20 -2.05
CA THR A 101 -4.52 -49.25 -2.26
C THR A 101 -3.28 -49.91 -2.84
N ARG A 102 -2.50 -49.20 -3.67
CA ARG A 102 -1.13 -49.60 -4.01
C ARG A 102 -0.22 -48.38 -4.27
N GLU A 103 0.88 -48.33 -3.52
CA GLU A 103 2.01 -47.40 -3.61
C GLU A 103 3.16 -47.94 -4.49
N LEU A 104 4.22 -47.11 -4.59
CA LEU A 104 5.58 -47.27 -5.17
C LEU A 104 5.71 -46.63 -6.57
N GLY A 105 6.77 -45.89 -6.93
CA GLY A 105 8.07 -45.61 -6.32
C GLY A 105 8.95 -44.84 -7.33
N GLU A 106 10.07 -44.30 -6.87
CA GLU A 106 11.02 -43.40 -7.53
C GLU A 106 11.86 -44.03 -8.69
N HIS A 107 12.34 -43.21 -9.66
CA HIS A 107 13.77 -42.90 -9.95
C HIS A 107 14.06 -42.39 -11.40
N GLU A 108 14.80 -41.27 -11.45
CA GLU A 108 15.93 -40.90 -12.34
C GLU A 108 15.86 -40.48 -13.83
N GLN A 109 16.97 -39.82 -14.23
CA GLN A 109 17.22 -38.76 -15.23
C GLN A 109 17.67 -39.25 -16.63
N SER A 110 17.43 -38.47 -17.71
CA SER A 110 18.46 -37.99 -18.68
C SER A 110 17.93 -37.20 -19.91
N ILE A 111 18.48 -35.99 -20.10
CA ILE A 111 19.18 -35.43 -21.30
C ILE A 111 18.51 -35.39 -22.73
N VAL A 112 18.28 -34.14 -23.19
CA VAL A 112 18.49 -33.47 -24.52
C VAL A 112 17.60 -33.73 -25.77
N GLN A 113 16.73 -32.71 -26.05
CA GLN A 113 16.36 -31.93 -27.29
C GLN A 113 16.29 -32.53 -28.74
N PRO A 114 15.78 -31.80 -29.78
CA PRO A 114 14.38 -31.41 -30.08
C PRO A 114 13.97 -31.60 -31.59
N LEU A 115 12.77 -31.11 -31.97
CA LEU A 115 12.17 -30.89 -33.33
C LEU A 115 11.29 -32.02 -33.93
N PRO A 116 10.38 -31.73 -34.89
CA PRO A 116 9.57 -30.51 -35.13
C PRO A 116 8.07 -30.79 -35.33
N ASN A 117 7.31 -29.70 -35.40
CA ASN A 117 5.93 -29.54 -35.82
C ASN A 117 5.54 -30.34 -37.07
N ASN A 118 4.35 -30.96 -37.07
CA ASN A 118 3.47 -30.93 -38.23
C ASN A 118 2.01 -31.17 -37.85
N SER A 119 1.18 -30.20 -38.22
CA SER A 119 -0.27 -30.23 -38.15
C SER A 119 -0.81 -31.18 -39.22
N THR A 120 -1.74 -32.06 -38.86
CA THR A 120 -2.59 -32.73 -39.85
C THR A 120 -4.00 -32.85 -39.29
N ILE A 121 -4.90 -32.14 -39.96
CA ILE A 121 -6.35 -32.13 -39.78
C ILE A 121 -6.87 -33.46 -40.30
N LEU A 122 -7.64 -34.20 -39.48
CA LEU A 122 -8.37 -35.39 -39.90
C LEU A 122 -9.86 -35.15 -39.68
N GLU A 123 -10.61 -35.17 -40.79
CA GLU A 123 -12.07 -35.12 -40.83
C GLU A 123 -12.68 -36.41 -40.26
N THR A 124 -13.77 -36.27 -39.51
CA THR A 124 -14.66 -37.38 -39.13
C THR A 124 -16.07 -37.17 -39.71
N PRO A 125 -16.71 -38.23 -40.25
CA PRO A 125 -17.98 -38.19 -40.99
C PRO A 125 -19.22 -38.24 -40.07
N PRO A 126 -20.44 -38.04 -40.63
CA PRO A 126 -21.58 -37.55 -39.87
C PRO A 126 -22.50 -38.63 -39.28
N ASN A 127 -23.17 -38.15 -38.22
CA ASN A 127 -24.36 -38.60 -37.51
C ASN A 127 -25.34 -39.53 -38.25
N THR A 128 -25.78 -40.55 -37.51
CA THR A 128 -27.03 -41.27 -37.78
C THR A 128 -28.05 -40.91 -36.70
N LEU A 129 -29.22 -40.45 -37.16
CA LEU A 129 -30.42 -40.13 -36.38
C LEU A 129 -31.07 -41.41 -35.84
N VAL A 130 -31.48 -41.39 -34.58
CA VAL A 130 -32.59 -42.22 -34.06
C VAL A 130 -33.45 -41.34 -33.16
N ASP A 131 -34.67 -41.06 -33.64
CA ASP A 131 -35.76 -40.50 -32.86
C ASP A 131 -36.31 -41.55 -31.87
N THR A 132 -36.60 -41.16 -30.64
CA THR A 132 -37.82 -41.63 -29.97
C THR A 132 -38.41 -40.59 -29.03
N ASN A 133 -39.71 -40.44 -29.23
CA ASN A 133 -40.67 -39.49 -28.75
C ASN A 133 -41.07 -39.76 -27.28
N SER A 134 -40.91 -38.79 -26.38
CA SER A 134 -41.55 -38.72 -25.05
C SER A 134 -41.44 -37.30 -24.47
N GLN A 135 -42.00 -36.30 -25.17
CA GLN A 135 -42.05 -34.90 -24.73
C GLN A 135 -43.50 -34.42 -24.61
N SER A 136 -44.16 -34.69 -23.49
CA SER A 136 -45.45 -34.02 -23.20
C SER A 136 -45.67 -33.70 -21.71
N SER A 137 -44.82 -34.17 -20.80
CA SER A 137 -44.89 -33.82 -19.36
C SER A 137 -43.71 -32.98 -18.85
N LEU A 138 -42.67 -32.75 -19.67
CA LEU A 138 -41.44 -32.01 -19.30
C LEU A 138 -41.50 -30.49 -19.52
N SER A 139 -42.46 -29.96 -20.29
CA SER A 139 -42.48 -28.53 -20.66
C SER A 139 -42.94 -27.61 -19.54
N ALA A 140 -43.88 -28.04 -18.70
CA ALA A 140 -44.38 -27.23 -17.57
C ALA A 140 -43.37 -27.16 -16.40
N ALA A 141 -42.61 -28.23 -16.14
CA ALA A 141 -41.54 -28.23 -15.15
C ALA A 141 -40.34 -27.39 -15.60
N SER A 142 -39.99 -27.44 -16.90
CA SER A 142 -38.92 -26.62 -17.49
C SER A 142 -39.21 -25.12 -17.41
N SER A 143 -40.47 -24.71 -17.63
CA SER A 143 -40.88 -23.30 -17.51
C SER A 143 -40.84 -22.78 -16.06
N LYS A 144 -41.23 -23.60 -15.07
CA LYS A 144 -41.14 -23.22 -13.64
C LYS A 144 -39.69 -23.13 -13.17
N ASN A 145 -38.83 -24.04 -13.61
CA ASN A 145 -37.40 -24.03 -13.28
C ASN A 145 -36.69 -22.79 -13.86
N SER A 146 -37.07 -22.33 -15.06
CA SER A 146 -36.49 -21.10 -15.63
C SER A 146 -36.91 -19.85 -14.84
N ALA A 147 -38.14 -19.80 -14.33
CA ALA A 147 -38.61 -18.69 -13.49
C ALA A 147 -37.85 -18.62 -12.16
N ILE A 148 -37.60 -19.76 -11.51
CA ILE A 148 -36.85 -19.83 -10.25
C ILE A 148 -35.39 -19.39 -10.47
N LEU A 149 -34.72 -19.86 -11.53
CA LEU A 149 -33.35 -19.45 -11.85
C LEU A 149 -33.25 -17.94 -12.11
N ASN A 150 -34.23 -17.35 -12.80
CA ASN A 150 -34.29 -15.91 -13.03
C ASN A 150 -34.47 -15.11 -11.73
N VAL A 151 -35.24 -15.62 -10.76
CA VAL A 151 -35.41 -15.00 -9.44
C VAL A 151 -34.11 -15.07 -8.65
N LEU A 152 -33.46 -16.24 -8.59
CA LEU A 152 -32.17 -16.42 -7.89
C LEU A 152 -31.08 -15.53 -8.49
N GLN A 153 -31.02 -15.40 -9.81
CA GLN A 153 -30.06 -14.51 -10.48
C GLN A 153 -30.33 -13.03 -10.16
N LYS A 154 -31.61 -12.62 -10.03
CA LYS A 154 -31.96 -11.25 -9.60
C LYS A 154 -31.58 -11.00 -8.15
N ILE A 155 -31.78 -11.97 -7.25
CA ILE A 155 -31.37 -11.87 -5.84
C ILE A 155 -29.86 -11.73 -5.75
N ALA A 156 -29.10 -12.57 -6.44
CA ALA A 156 -27.63 -12.50 -6.46
C ALA A 156 -27.12 -11.14 -6.99
N LYS A 157 -27.69 -10.64 -8.11
CA LYS A 157 -27.33 -9.32 -8.65
C LYS A 157 -27.69 -8.17 -7.71
N ASN A 158 -28.78 -8.28 -6.97
CA ASN A 158 -29.14 -7.27 -5.97
C ASN A 158 -28.18 -7.30 -4.77
N GLN A 159 -27.77 -8.49 -4.33
CA GLN A 159 -26.76 -8.64 -3.26
C GLN A 159 -25.41 -8.03 -3.65
N GLU A 160 -24.95 -8.28 -4.87
CA GLU A 160 -23.71 -7.70 -5.40
C GLU A 160 -23.77 -6.16 -5.40
N ARG A 161 -24.87 -5.58 -5.90
CA ARG A 161 -25.09 -4.12 -5.87
C ARG A 161 -25.12 -3.54 -4.45
N THR A 162 -25.68 -4.26 -3.48
CA THR A 162 -25.69 -3.79 -2.09
C THR A 162 -24.29 -3.82 -1.47
N LEU A 163 -23.43 -4.77 -1.84
CA LEU A 163 -22.04 -4.81 -1.39
C LEU A 163 -21.22 -3.68 -2.00
N ASP A 164 -21.36 -3.43 -3.31
CA ASP A 164 -20.70 -2.31 -3.99
C ASP A 164 -21.11 -0.96 -3.38
N LEU A 165 -22.41 -0.80 -3.07
CA LEU A 165 -22.93 0.40 -2.43
C LEU A 165 -22.38 0.58 -1.02
N LEU A 166 -22.32 -0.50 -0.24
CA LEU A 166 -21.75 -0.49 1.11
C LEU A 166 -20.27 -0.09 1.08
N GLU A 167 -19.49 -0.65 0.17
CA GLU A 167 -18.07 -0.33 -0.01
C GLU A 167 -17.87 1.16 -0.33
N GLU A 168 -18.62 1.70 -1.31
CA GLU A 168 -18.53 3.12 -1.68
C GLU A 168 -18.93 4.04 -0.50
N LEU A 169 -19.96 3.67 0.27
CA LEU A 169 -20.37 4.43 1.45
C LEU A 169 -19.33 4.37 2.57
N ILE A 170 -18.68 3.22 2.79
CA ILE A 170 -17.56 3.10 3.73
C ILE A 170 -16.39 3.98 3.30
N HIS A 171 -16.03 3.96 2.02
CA HIS A 171 -14.96 4.79 1.47
C HIS A 171 -15.26 6.27 1.67
N GLN A 172 -16.48 6.70 1.34
CA GLN A 172 -16.95 8.06 1.56
C GLN A 172 -16.91 8.43 3.05
N HIS A 173 -17.40 7.55 3.92
CA HIS A 173 -17.47 7.77 5.35
C HIS A 173 -16.09 7.99 5.97
N VAL A 174 -15.13 7.10 5.68
CA VAL A 174 -13.77 7.21 6.20
C VAL A 174 -13.07 8.45 5.64
N LYS A 175 -13.26 8.77 4.35
CA LYS A 175 -12.72 10.01 3.75
C LYS A 175 -13.31 11.26 4.40
N ALA A 176 -14.60 11.25 4.72
CA ALA A 176 -15.28 12.33 5.41
C ALA A 176 -14.72 12.51 6.83
N LEU A 177 -14.55 11.44 7.60
CA LEU A 177 -13.95 11.53 8.94
C LEU A 177 -12.54 12.14 8.89
N LEU A 178 -11.71 11.71 7.93
CA LEU A 178 -10.34 12.20 7.75
C LEU A 178 -10.26 13.64 7.19
N GLY A 179 -11.38 14.23 6.76
CA GLY A 179 -11.41 15.56 6.14
C GLY A 179 -10.71 15.61 4.77
N LEU A 180 -10.70 14.50 4.03
CA LEU A 180 -9.99 14.42 2.75
C LEU A 180 -10.78 15.13 1.64
N LYS A 181 -10.19 16.20 1.10
CA LYS A 181 -10.73 16.92 -0.07
C LYS A 181 -10.51 16.13 -1.35
N SER A 182 -11.41 16.29 -2.32
CA SER A 182 -11.27 15.73 -3.67
C SER A 182 -9.89 16.03 -4.26
N GLY A 183 -9.18 15.00 -4.71
CA GLY A 183 -7.89 15.13 -5.37
C GLY A 183 -6.68 15.23 -4.44
N ILE A 184 -6.88 15.37 -3.12
CA ILE A 184 -5.78 15.27 -2.14
C ILE A 184 -5.65 13.79 -1.73
N THR A 185 -4.59 13.14 -2.21
CA THR A 185 -4.23 11.77 -1.83
C THR A 185 -3.37 11.70 -0.57
N GLN A 186 -2.90 12.85 -0.07
CA GLN A 186 -2.04 12.91 1.09
C GLN A 186 -2.86 12.77 2.37
N LEU A 187 -2.51 11.77 3.18
CA LEU A 187 -3.17 11.51 4.45
C LEU A 187 -2.77 12.56 5.50
N PRO A 188 -3.70 12.97 6.40
CA PRO A 188 -3.37 13.91 7.45
C PRO A 188 -2.32 13.32 8.41
N SER A 189 -1.44 14.17 8.95
CA SER A 189 -0.50 13.75 9.99
C SER A 189 -1.25 13.29 11.25
N PRO A 190 -0.76 12.25 11.96
CA PRO A 190 -1.37 11.76 13.19
C PRO A 190 -1.53 12.87 14.24
N ALA A 191 -2.49 12.72 15.15
CA ALA A 191 -2.52 13.57 16.34
C ALA A 191 -1.24 13.32 17.15
N SER A 192 -0.43 14.36 17.35
CA SER A 192 0.78 14.25 18.18
C SER A 192 0.38 13.97 19.64
N LYS A 193 1.13 13.10 20.34
CA LYS A 193 0.94 12.79 21.78
C LYS A 193 0.92 14.00 22.71
N LYS A 194 1.37 15.18 22.25
CA LYS A 194 1.26 16.44 22.99
C LYS A 194 -0.17 16.99 23.09
N GLY A 195 -1.11 16.54 22.26
CA GLY A 195 -2.50 17.05 22.27
C GLY A 195 -3.44 16.34 23.26
N THR A 196 -3.02 15.23 23.87
CA THR A 196 -3.85 14.45 24.80
C THR A 196 -3.54 14.72 26.28
N SER A 197 -2.37 15.29 26.61
CA SER A 197 -1.95 15.57 28.00
C SER A 197 -2.28 16.99 28.48
N GLU A 198 -2.74 17.87 27.59
CA GLU A 198 -3.16 19.24 27.94
C GLU A 198 -4.68 19.33 28.23
N LEU A 199 -5.39 18.20 28.17
CA LEU A 199 -6.85 18.12 28.39
C LEU A 199 -7.25 17.91 29.86
N ASP A 200 -6.30 17.69 30.77
CA ASP A 200 -6.57 17.43 32.20
C ASP A 200 -6.36 18.65 33.12
N LEU A 201 -5.97 19.82 32.59
CA LEU A 201 -5.59 20.97 33.43
C LEU A 201 -6.37 22.27 33.19
N GLU A 202 -7.33 22.34 32.26
CA GLU A 202 -8.14 23.55 32.05
C GLU A 202 -9.65 23.40 32.30
N PHE A 203 -10.16 22.22 32.68
CA PHE A 203 -11.60 22.03 32.92
C PHE A 203 -12.04 22.05 34.40
N SER A 204 -11.11 22.19 35.34
CA SER A 204 -11.40 22.20 36.78
C SER A 204 -11.32 23.60 37.39
N LYS A 205 -12.08 24.57 36.86
CA LYS A 205 -12.44 25.80 37.61
C LYS A 205 -13.66 26.53 37.03
N ALA A 206 -14.81 25.90 37.01
CA ALA A 206 -16.11 26.60 36.96
C ALA A 206 -17.25 25.65 37.37
N GLU A 207 -17.33 25.31 38.66
CA GLU A 207 -18.62 24.99 39.25
C GLU A 207 -19.35 26.32 39.50
N SER A 208 -20.26 26.67 38.60
CA SER A 208 -21.31 27.66 38.84
C SER A 208 -22.50 27.27 37.96
N GLU A 209 -23.40 26.52 38.58
CA GLU A 209 -24.86 26.47 38.40
C GLU A 209 -25.46 26.78 37.01
N ASN A 210 -26.15 25.77 36.46
CA ASN A 210 -27.25 25.89 35.49
C ASN A 210 -27.04 26.88 34.34
N SER A 211 -26.24 26.47 33.35
CA SER A 211 -26.39 26.94 31.99
C SER A 211 -26.61 25.74 31.08
N ILE A 212 -27.88 25.46 30.80
CA ILE A 212 -28.25 24.82 29.54
C ILE A 212 -27.65 25.75 28.49
N VAL A 213 -26.58 25.31 27.84
CA VAL A 213 -26.00 26.00 26.69
C VAL A 213 -27.09 26.05 25.64
N SER A 214 -27.82 27.16 25.67
CA SER A 214 -28.65 27.66 24.59
C SER A 214 -27.80 27.56 23.33
N MET A 215 -28.16 26.61 22.46
CA MET A 215 -27.59 26.51 21.13
C MET A 215 -28.01 27.78 20.40
N SER A 216 -27.18 28.81 20.46
CA SER A 216 -27.35 29.96 19.58
C SER A 216 -27.19 29.44 18.16
N GLU A 217 -28.24 29.63 17.36
CA GLU A 217 -28.30 29.46 15.91
C GLU A 217 -27.38 30.46 15.20
N THR A 218 -26.11 30.51 15.60
CA THR A 218 -25.12 31.45 15.10
C THR A 218 -24.02 30.66 14.44
N GLU A 219 -24.10 30.66 13.10
CA GLU A 219 -23.17 30.14 12.11
C GLU A 219 -23.34 28.66 11.75
N ASP A 220 -24.10 28.45 10.66
CA ASP A 220 -23.99 27.27 9.79
C ASP A 220 -22.49 27.04 9.50
N PRO A 221 -21.89 25.96 10.02
CA PRO A 221 -20.47 25.76 9.90
C PRO A 221 -20.10 25.53 8.44
N HIS A 222 -19.50 26.56 7.85
CA HIS A 222 -19.17 26.59 6.43
C HIS A 222 -18.30 25.39 6.05
N PHE A 223 -18.80 24.58 5.11
CA PHE A 223 -18.08 23.41 4.62
C PHE A 223 -16.85 23.82 3.78
N PRO A 224 -15.67 23.20 3.98
CA PRO A 224 -15.30 22.20 4.99
C PRO A 224 -14.86 22.80 6.34
N PHE A 225 -15.20 22.11 7.44
CA PHE A 225 -14.73 22.46 8.79
C PHE A 225 -13.19 22.52 8.85
N PRO A 226 -12.58 23.63 9.32
CA PRO A 226 -11.13 23.74 9.43
C PRO A 226 -10.50 22.65 10.31
N GLY A 227 -9.97 21.60 9.67
CA GLY A 227 -9.35 20.46 10.35
C GLY A 227 -10.34 19.47 10.98
N GLY A 228 -11.63 19.58 10.69
CA GLY A 228 -12.70 18.66 11.07
C GLY A 228 -13.11 17.70 9.94
N PRO A 229 -14.21 16.96 10.10
CA PRO A 229 -14.72 16.05 9.08
C PRO A 229 -15.16 16.83 7.82
N GLY A 230 -14.95 16.24 6.65
CA GLY A 230 -15.45 16.78 5.40
C GLY A 230 -15.13 15.94 4.16
N HIS A 231 -16.10 15.84 3.25
CA HIS A 231 -15.95 15.20 1.94
C HIS A 231 -16.93 15.80 0.92
N LYS A 232 -16.55 15.91 -0.36
CA LYS A 232 -17.38 16.54 -1.41
C LYS A 232 -18.77 15.93 -1.60
N ARG A 233 -18.95 14.67 -1.25
CA ARG A 233 -20.22 13.93 -1.38
C ARG A 233 -21.01 13.89 -0.07
N ALA A 234 -20.46 14.43 1.02
CA ALA A 234 -21.14 14.41 2.30
C ALA A 234 -22.16 15.56 2.39
N THR A 235 -23.36 15.25 2.86
CA THR A 235 -24.40 16.27 3.09
C THR A 235 -24.04 17.12 4.33
N PRO A 236 -24.51 18.37 4.43
CA PRO A 236 -24.31 19.17 5.65
C PRO A 236 -24.82 18.47 6.91
N GLN A 237 -25.95 17.79 6.80
CA GLN A 237 -26.54 17.00 7.90
C GLN A 237 -25.65 15.82 8.30
N GLN A 238 -25.09 15.06 7.35
CA GLN A 238 -24.09 14.01 7.64
C GLN A 238 -22.93 14.57 8.46
N LEU A 239 -22.39 15.70 8.05
CA LEU A 239 -21.23 16.31 8.69
C LEU A 239 -21.56 16.86 10.08
N GLN A 240 -22.76 17.41 10.26
CA GLN A 240 -23.25 17.86 11.56
C GLN A 240 -23.37 16.67 12.54
N ILE A 241 -23.92 15.54 12.09
CA ILE A 241 -24.01 14.31 12.89
C ILE A 241 -22.61 13.81 13.25
N VAL A 242 -21.71 13.70 12.27
CA VAL A 242 -20.32 13.25 12.47
C VAL A 242 -19.62 14.15 13.48
N TRP A 243 -19.70 15.47 13.31
CA TRP A 243 -19.06 16.45 14.18
C TRP A 243 -19.59 16.34 15.61
N LYS A 244 -20.91 16.32 15.79
CA LYS A 244 -21.54 16.19 17.12
C LYS A 244 -21.09 14.92 17.85
N MET A 245 -21.11 13.78 17.16
CA MET A 245 -20.67 12.49 17.71
C MET A 245 -19.18 12.49 18.08
N MET A 246 -18.34 13.15 17.28
CA MET A 246 -16.92 13.31 17.60
C MET A 246 -16.72 14.15 18.87
N GLN A 247 -17.43 15.29 18.99
CA GLN A 247 -17.35 16.17 20.16
C GLN A 247 -17.85 15.49 21.45
N GLU A 248 -18.97 14.75 21.38
CA GLU A 248 -19.50 13.97 22.50
C GLU A 248 -18.52 12.91 23.03
N ARG A 249 -17.51 12.54 22.24
CA ARG A 249 -16.46 11.57 22.58
C ARG A 249 -15.10 12.22 22.81
N GLY A 250 -15.03 13.55 22.91
CA GLY A 250 -13.80 14.30 23.13
C GLY A 250 -12.83 14.29 21.93
N VAL A 251 -13.31 13.93 20.73
CA VAL A 251 -12.48 13.86 19.52
C VAL A 251 -12.64 15.15 18.74
N SER A 252 -11.67 16.07 18.87
CA SER A 252 -11.67 17.29 18.05
C SER A 252 -11.30 17.03 16.59
N LYS A 253 -10.44 16.05 16.33
CA LYS A 253 -9.95 15.69 14.98
C LYS A 253 -9.79 14.18 14.85
N PHE A 254 -10.35 13.60 13.78
CA PHE A 254 -10.22 12.18 13.49
C PHE A 254 -8.89 11.91 12.78
N ARG A 255 -7.83 11.62 13.56
CA ARG A 255 -6.44 11.46 13.06
C ARG A 255 -5.79 10.17 13.57
N PRO A 256 -6.16 9.02 13.01
CA PRO A 256 -5.52 7.75 13.34
C PRO A 256 -4.03 7.77 13.00
N ASN A 257 -3.24 7.03 13.78
CA ASN A 257 -1.82 6.85 13.49
C ASN A 257 -1.62 5.64 12.58
N PHE A 258 -1.48 5.88 11.27
CA PHE A 258 -1.24 4.84 10.27
C PHE A 258 0.13 4.13 10.38
N GLY A 259 1.02 4.65 11.23
CA GLY A 259 2.29 3.99 11.56
C GLY A 259 2.18 2.92 12.65
N ASP A 260 1.10 2.94 13.44
CA ASP A 260 0.83 1.97 14.49
C ASP A 260 -0.13 0.87 14.00
N SER A 261 -0.25 -0.21 14.77
CA SER A 261 -1.26 -1.26 14.50
C SER A 261 -2.68 -0.66 14.50
N ILE A 262 -3.56 -1.20 13.67
CA ILE A 262 -4.99 -0.86 13.68
C ILE A 262 -5.64 -1.20 15.03
N GLU A 263 -5.08 -2.18 15.73
CA GLU A 263 -5.52 -2.65 17.05
C GLU A 263 -4.92 -1.85 18.22
N SER A 264 -4.02 -0.89 17.94
CA SER A 264 -3.51 0.00 18.99
C SER A 264 -4.67 0.73 19.69
N PRO A 265 -4.58 1.01 21.00
CA PRO A 265 -5.71 1.55 21.76
C PRO A 265 -6.37 2.79 21.13
N ASP A 266 -5.54 3.74 20.67
CA ASP A 266 -5.99 4.98 20.05
C ASP A 266 -6.66 4.74 18.69
N ASN A 267 -6.06 3.92 17.83
CA ASN A 267 -6.64 3.58 16.53
C ASN A 267 -7.93 2.77 16.70
N ARG A 268 -7.94 1.77 17.60
CA ARG A 268 -9.12 0.96 17.92
C ARG A 268 -10.28 1.81 18.41
N PHE A 269 -10.01 2.79 19.27
CA PHE A 269 -11.02 3.76 19.72
C PHE A 269 -11.58 4.57 18.55
N LEU A 270 -10.72 5.13 17.69
CA LEU A 270 -11.15 5.92 16.54
C LEU A 270 -11.96 5.09 15.54
N TRP A 271 -11.54 3.87 15.20
CA TRP A 271 -12.29 3.02 14.27
C TRP A 271 -13.59 2.48 14.84
N SER A 272 -13.64 2.24 16.17
CA SER A 272 -14.90 1.95 16.86
C SER A 272 -15.85 3.15 16.82
N LEU A 273 -15.33 4.37 16.99
CA LEU A 273 -16.11 5.60 16.84
C LEU A 273 -16.63 5.76 15.40
N ALA A 274 -15.79 5.54 14.39
CA ALA A 274 -16.20 5.57 12.99
C ALA A 274 -17.38 4.62 12.72
N HIS A 275 -17.28 3.37 13.16
CA HIS A 275 -18.37 2.40 13.03
C HIS A 275 -19.67 2.87 13.69
N LYS A 276 -19.61 3.43 14.91
CA LYS A 276 -20.80 3.97 15.59
C LYS A 276 -21.43 5.13 14.83
N ILE A 277 -20.62 6.02 14.27
CA ILE A 277 -21.10 7.15 13.45
C ILE A 277 -21.74 6.61 12.17
N PHE A 278 -21.13 5.63 11.51
CA PHE A 278 -21.69 5.00 10.31
C PHE A 278 -23.09 4.42 10.57
N VAL A 279 -23.24 3.62 11.64
CA VAL A 279 -24.53 3.03 12.02
C VAL A 279 -25.57 4.11 12.31
N LEU A 280 -25.18 5.20 12.97
CA LEU A 280 -26.08 6.32 13.23
C LEU A 280 -26.54 7.00 11.94
N LEU A 281 -25.64 7.21 10.97
CA LEU A 281 -25.98 7.78 9.67
C LEU A 281 -26.95 6.90 8.88
N VAL A 282 -26.81 5.57 8.95
CA VAL A 282 -27.80 4.64 8.36
C VAL A 282 -29.16 4.78 9.06
N LYS A 283 -29.19 4.81 10.41
CA LYS A 283 -30.43 4.98 11.18
C LYS A 283 -31.14 6.31 10.91
N CYS A 284 -30.38 7.38 10.65
CA CYS A 284 -30.93 8.68 10.30
C CYS A 284 -31.37 8.79 8.83
N GLY A 285 -31.21 7.73 8.02
CA GLY A 285 -31.56 7.75 6.59
C GLY A 285 -30.59 8.53 5.70
N GLU A 286 -29.43 8.94 6.23
CA GLU A 286 -28.39 9.64 5.48
C GLU A 286 -27.61 8.69 4.56
N TYR A 287 -27.43 7.44 4.99
CA TYR A 287 -26.86 6.36 4.19
C TYR A 287 -27.99 5.42 3.77
N GLN A 288 -28.55 5.67 2.59
CA GLN A 288 -29.69 4.95 2.04
C GLN A 288 -29.26 3.63 1.38
N GLY A 289 -30.18 2.67 1.32
CA GLY A 289 -29.97 1.39 0.61
C GLY A 289 -29.10 0.37 1.36
N ILE A 290 -28.70 0.68 2.59
CA ILE A 290 -28.03 -0.28 3.49
C ILE A 290 -29.06 -0.81 4.47
N ASP A 291 -29.20 -2.14 4.52
CA ASP A 291 -29.85 -2.83 5.61
C ASP A 291 -28.82 -3.17 6.70
N LEU A 292 -29.05 -2.69 7.92
CA LEU A 292 -28.19 -2.92 9.07
C LEU A 292 -28.17 -4.41 9.47
N GLU A 293 -29.29 -5.11 9.31
CA GLU A 293 -29.42 -6.52 9.69
C GLU A 293 -28.70 -7.45 8.71
N ALA A 294 -28.75 -7.11 7.41
CA ALA A 294 -27.99 -7.81 6.37
C ALA A 294 -26.48 -7.52 6.45
N SER A 295 -26.09 -6.33 6.90
CA SER A 295 -24.70 -5.86 6.90
C SER A 295 -23.98 -6.21 8.21
N LYS A 296 -23.87 -7.51 8.53
CA LYS A 296 -23.36 -7.98 9.83
C LYS A 296 -21.93 -7.56 10.19
N ASN A 297 -21.15 -7.00 9.24
CA ASN A 297 -19.73 -6.74 9.41
C ASN A 297 -19.27 -5.35 8.92
N ILE A 298 -20.07 -4.30 9.09
CA ILE A 298 -19.68 -2.92 8.75
C ILE A 298 -18.33 -2.55 9.39
N HIS A 299 -18.14 -2.88 10.67
CA HIS A 299 -16.87 -2.63 11.35
C HIS A 299 -15.68 -3.32 10.66
N ALA A 300 -15.80 -4.61 10.32
CA ALA A 300 -14.74 -5.34 9.64
C ALA A 300 -14.46 -4.78 8.24
N ALA A 301 -15.50 -4.36 7.51
CA ALA A 301 -15.37 -3.73 6.20
C ALA A 301 -14.65 -2.36 6.29
N ILE A 302 -14.93 -1.56 7.33
CA ILE A 302 -14.16 -0.33 7.61
C ILE A 302 -12.68 -0.67 7.86
N LEU A 303 -12.40 -1.65 8.71
CA LEU A 303 -11.02 -2.03 9.02
C LEU A 303 -10.27 -2.55 7.77
N GLY A 304 -10.92 -3.41 6.97
CA GLY A 304 -10.36 -3.93 5.73
C GLY A 304 -9.96 -2.81 4.77
N TYR A 305 -10.85 -1.84 4.55
CA TYR A 305 -10.53 -0.66 3.74
C TYR A 305 -9.34 0.15 4.27
N VAL A 306 -9.27 0.33 5.59
CA VAL A 306 -8.18 1.08 6.25
C VAL A 306 -6.85 0.36 6.08
N GLU A 307 -6.80 -0.95 6.34
CA GLU A 307 -5.57 -1.73 6.26
C GLU A 307 -5.07 -1.86 4.81
N GLU A 308 -5.96 -2.22 3.89
CA GLU A 308 -5.60 -2.49 2.50
C GLU A 308 -5.24 -1.22 1.74
N LEU A 309 -6.02 -0.14 1.90
CA LEU A 309 -5.83 1.05 1.09
C LEU A 309 -5.08 2.16 1.82
N LEU A 310 -5.53 2.56 3.02
CA LEU A 310 -5.00 3.76 3.68
C LEU A 310 -3.63 3.52 4.30
N MET A 311 -3.45 2.43 5.04
CA MET A 311 -2.15 2.09 5.63
C MET A 311 -1.13 1.76 4.54
N TRP A 312 -1.53 1.03 3.49
CA TRP A 312 -0.68 0.80 2.31
C TRP A 312 -0.24 2.11 1.65
N THR A 313 -1.19 3.02 1.40
CA THR A 313 -0.91 4.33 0.80
C THR A 313 0.03 5.15 1.68
N TRP A 314 -0.18 5.16 2.99
CA TRP A 314 0.69 5.85 3.94
C TRP A 314 2.11 5.28 3.92
N ARG A 315 2.26 3.94 4.01
CA ARG A 315 3.56 3.27 3.93
C ARG A 315 4.26 3.60 2.63
N ASN A 316 3.53 3.62 1.52
CA ASN A 316 4.08 3.98 0.22
C ASN A 316 4.49 5.44 0.13
N GLN A 317 3.74 6.38 0.71
CA GLN A 317 4.14 7.79 0.75
C GLN A 317 5.43 7.98 1.57
N VAL A 318 5.51 7.37 2.75
CA VAL A 318 6.70 7.43 3.62
C VAL A 318 7.90 6.75 2.98
N ASN A 319 7.70 5.57 2.39
CA ASN A 319 8.75 4.82 1.71
C ASN A 319 9.18 5.48 0.41
N SER A 320 8.25 6.09 -0.35
CA SER A 320 8.57 6.78 -1.60
C SER A 320 9.50 7.96 -1.38
N GLY A 321 9.31 8.75 -0.32
CA GLY A 321 10.24 9.84 0.00
C GLY A 321 11.65 9.33 0.27
N ARG A 322 11.78 8.32 1.14
CA ARG A 322 13.08 7.70 1.47
C ARG A 322 13.71 7.02 0.26
N GLN A 323 12.91 6.34 -0.56
CA GLN A 323 13.38 5.62 -1.74
C GLN A 323 13.77 6.59 -2.85
N PHE A 324 13.04 7.70 -3.03
CA PHE A 324 13.40 8.74 -4.00
C PHE A 324 14.74 9.36 -3.64
N GLU A 325 14.97 9.68 -2.35
CA GLU A 325 16.25 10.22 -1.88
C GLU A 325 17.39 9.20 -2.05
N LYS A 326 17.17 7.94 -1.66
CA LYS A 326 18.15 6.85 -1.87
C LYS A 326 18.46 6.66 -3.35
N ASN A 327 17.45 6.63 -4.21
CA ASN A 327 17.60 6.48 -5.65
C ASN A 327 18.30 7.70 -6.27
N ALA A 328 18.01 8.92 -5.79
CA ALA A 328 18.69 10.13 -6.24
C ALA A 328 20.18 10.08 -5.89
N LYS A 329 20.52 9.73 -4.64
CA LYS A 329 21.90 9.53 -4.18
C LYS A 329 22.62 8.43 -4.97
N ALA A 330 21.95 7.29 -5.21
CA ALA A 330 22.51 6.20 -6.00
C ALA A 330 22.80 6.63 -7.46
N LYS A 331 21.84 7.31 -8.11
CA LYS A 331 22.03 7.85 -9.47
C LYS A 331 23.20 8.83 -9.56
N ILE A 332 23.36 9.70 -8.56
CA ILE A 332 24.51 10.62 -8.47
C ILE A 332 25.82 9.83 -8.41
N ARG A 333 25.93 8.83 -7.52
CA ARG A 333 27.12 7.99 -7.39
C ARG A 333 27.46 7.23 -8.68
N THR A 334 26.48 6.59 -9.31
CA THR A 334 26.69 5.88 -10.59
C THR A 334 27.21 6.81 -11.67
N ARG A 335 26.64 8.02 -11.78
CA ARG A 335 27.12 9.03 -12.75
C ARG A 335 28.55 9.44 -12.48
N GLN A 336 28.90 9.72 -11.23
CA GLN A 336 30.26 10.08 -10.83
C GLN A 336 31.26 8.97 -11.19
N ASN A 337 30.92 7.72 -10.90
CA ASN A 337 31.78 6.58 -11.24
C ASN A 337 31.94 6.43 -12.75
N ASN A 338 30.87 6.59 -13.52
CA ASN A 338 30.94 6.54 -14.98
C ASN A 338 31.83 7.66 -15.55
N ILE A 339 31.79 8.86 -14.97
CA ILE A 339 32.67 9.97 -15.40
C ILE A 339 34.12 9.68 -15.10
N LYS A 340 34.42 9.21 -13.89
CA LYS A 340 35.77 8.81 -13.50
C LYS A 340 36.31 7.78 -14.47
N HIS A 341 35.53 6.73 -14.72
CA HIS A 341 35.89 5.67 -15.64
C HIS A 341 36.16 6.18 -17.06
N LEU A 342 35.25 6.99 -17.61
CA LEU A 342 35.43 7.57 -18.95
C LEU A 342 36.70 8.42 -19.02
N ARG A 343 36.94 9.29 -18.03
CA ARG A 343 38.14 10.13 -18.00
C ARG A 343 39.42 9.33 -17.89
N ILE A 344 39.41 8.27 -17.08
CA ILE A 344 40.54 7.33 -16.98
C ILE A 344 40.78 6.65 -18.34
N GLN A 345 39.73 6.19 -19.02
CA GLN A 345 39.87 5.58 -20.35
C GLN A 345 40.46 6.55 -21.37
N THR A 346 40.00 7.81 -21.39
CA THR A 346 40.58 8.84 -22.27
C THR A 346 42.01 9.16 -21.88
N ALA A 347 42.32 9.29 -20.60
CA ALA A 347 43.67 9.52 -20.12
C ALA A 347 44.64 8.40 -20.55
N LEU A 348 44.19 7.15 -20.46
CA LEU A 348 44.95 6.00 -20.95
C LEU A 348 45.17 6.05 -22.46
N ALA A 349 44.17 6.46 -23.24
CA ALA A 349 44.30 6.60 -24.69
C ALA A 349 45.30 7.70 -25.12
N HIS A 350 45.64 8.62 -24.22
CA HIS A 350 46.62 9.70 -24.43
C HIS A 350 47.97 9.43 -23.72
N ASP A 351 48.21 8.19 -23.28
CA ASP A 351 49.43 7.78 -22.58
C ASP A 351 49.78 8.67 -21.38
N LEU A 352 48.76 9.08 -20.62
CA LEU A 352 48.94 9.86 -19.40
C LEU A 352 49.45 8.95 -18.26
N ASP A 353 50.33 9.52 -17.43
CA ASP A 353 50.99 8.78 -16.35
C ASP A 353 50.01 8.28 -15.27
N GLU A 354 50.38 7.18 -14.61
CA GLU A 354 49.60 6.56 -13.52
C GLU A 354 49.32 7.54 -12.39
N THR A 355 50.25 8.48 -12.13
CA THR A 355 50.06 9.55 -11.14
C THR A 355 48.84 10.40 -11.48
N PHE A 356 48.64 10.73 -12.76
CA PHE A 356 47.50 11.54 -13.18
C PHE A 356 46.18 10.75 -13.17
N LEU A 357 46.21 9.42 -13.42
CA LEU A 357 45.03 8.56 -13.25
C LEU A 357 44.51 8.60 -11.80
N LYS A 358 45.42 8.55 -10.82
CA LYS A 358 45.09 8.70 -9.39
C LYS A 358 44.53 10.10 -9.07
N VAL A 359 45.00 11.14 -9.77
CA VAL A 359 44.42 12.49 -9.66
C VAL A 359 42.97 12.46 -10.17
N ILE A 360 42.68 11.86 -11.32
CA ILE A 360 41.30 11.78 -11.87
C ILE A 360 40.35 11.09 -10.89
N GLU A 361 40.75 9.96 -10.30
CA GLU A 361 39.92 9.22 -9.33
C GLU A 361 39.46 10.07 -8.14
N ARG A 362 40.34 10.96 -7.68
CA ARG A 362 40.17 11.76 -6.47
C ARG A 362 39.67 13.17 -6.72
N ALA A 363 39.91 13.71 -7.92
CA ALA A 363 39.61 15.10 -8.26
C ALA A 363 38.37 15.29 -9.12
N CYS A 364 37.63 14.24 -9.48
CA CYS A 364 36.33 14.39 -10.14
C CYS A 364 35.29 14.99 -9.19
N SER A 365 34.69 16.12 -9.58
CA SER A 365 33.66 16.83 -8.81
C SER A 365 32.34 16.08 -8.80
N ASP A 366 31.50 16.38 -7.80
CA ASP A 366 30.09 16.06 -7.84
C ASP A 366 29.44 16.89 -8.94
N ASP A 367 28.79 16.22 -9.89
CA ASP A 367 27.91 16.89 -10.83
C ASP A 367 26.55 17.10 -10.17
N GLU A 368 26.17 18.36 -9.98
CA GLU A 368 24.86 18.68 -9.44
C GLU A 368 23.86 18.78 -10.58
N SER A 369 23.04 17.74 -10.69
CA SER A 369 21.70 17.85 -11.28
C SER A 369 21.64 18.06 -12.79
N ASN A 370 20.79 17.24 -13.41
CA ASN A 370 20.35 17.43 -14.78
C ASN A 370 19.23 18.47 -14.77
N THR A 371 19.56 19.76 -14.64
CA THR A 371 18.57 20.78 -15.02
C THR A 371 18.43 20.71 -16.53
N GLU A 372 17.31 20.14 -17.01
CA GLU A 372 16.89 20.37 -18.38
C GLU A 372 16.77 21.87 -18.55
N ALA A 373 17.72 22.52 -19.24
CA ALA A 373 17.46 23.87 -19.69
C ALA A 373 16.28 23.76 -20.66
N ARG A 374 15.17 24.44 -20.33
CA ARG A 374 14.20 24.80 -21.36
C ARG A 374 14.97 25.68 -22.33
N SER A 375 15.24 25.16 -23.52
CA SER A 375 15.67 25.98 -24.64
C SER A 375 14.65 27.10 -24.78
N SER A 376 15.13 28.34 -24.68
CA SER A 376 14.31 29.53 -24.85
C SER A 376 13.55 29.42 -26.17
N GLU A 377 12.27 29.73 -26.10
CA GLU A 377 11.27 29.76 -27.16
C GLU A 377 11.85 29.99 -28.57
N SER A 378 11.99 28.91 -29.33
CA SER A 378 11.67 28.88 -30.76
C SER A 378 11.82 27.46 -31.29
N SER A 379 10.68 26.95 -31.77
CA SER A 379 10.59 25.93 -32.83
C SER A 379 11.02 24.49 -32.51
N GLN A 380 9.99 23.63 -32.45
CA GLN A 380 10.03 22.24 -32.92
C GLN A 380 10.95 21.25 -32.18
N SER A 381 10.41 20.67 -31.11
CA SER A 381 10.39 19.23 -30.74
C SER A 381 11.55 18.25 -31.05
N LEU A 382 12.76 18.64 -31.45
CA LEU A 382 13.87 17.70 -31.64
C LEU A 382 15.00 18.00 -30.66
N GLN A 383 15.03 17.16 -29.61
CA GLN A 383 16.13 16.93 -28.66
C GLN A 383 16.40 18.06 -27.65
N ARG A 384 15.72 17.99 -26.50
CA ARG A 384 16.20 18.63 -25.27
C ARG A 384 17.59 18.07 -24.94
N GLN A 385 18.64 18.83 -25.25
CA GLN A 385 19.97 18.49 -24.78
C GLN A 385 20.01 18.60 -23.25
N LYS A 386 20.28 17.48 -22.61
CA LYS A 386 20.43 17.39 -21.17
C LYS A 386 21.73 18.09 -20.78
N LEU A 387 21.62 19.12 -19.94
CA LEU A 387 22.75 19.89 -19.43
C LEU A 387 23.12 19.41 -18.03
N CYS A 388 24.41 19.14 -17.85
CA CYS A 388 24.98 18.80 -16.56
C CYS A 388 25.71 20.00 -15.97
N LYS A 389 25.31 20.48 -14.79
CA LYS A 389 26.03 21.54 -14.07
C LYS A 389 27.12 20.92 -13.19
N VAL A 390 28.37 21.28 -13.48
CA VAL A 390 29.51 20.84 -12.68
C VAL A 390 29.70 21.82 -11.52
N LYS A 391 29.77 21.31 -10.30
CA LYS A 391 30.10 22.13 -9.14
C LYS A 391 31.57 22.57 -9.15
N TYR A 392 31.83 23.72 -8.55
CA TYR A 392 33.17 24.22 -8.34
C TYR A 392 33.82 23.58 -7.11
N LEU A 393 35.06 23.10 -7.26
CA LEU A 393 35.90 22.65 -6.15
C LEU A 393 36.89 23.75 -5.81
N GLN A 394 36.71 24.38 -4.65
CA GLN A 394 37.54 25.50 -4.20
C GLN A 394 39.02 25.15 -4.10
N TRP A 395 39.32 23.90 -3.74
CA TRP A 395 40.69 23.43 -3.57
C TRP A 395 41.38 23.08 -4.88
N ARG A 396 40.64 22.90 -5.98
CA ARG A 396 41.17 22.39 -7.24
C ARG A 396 41.80 23.53 -8.03
N SER A 397 43.05 23.34 -8.49
CA SER A 397 43.72 24.33 -9.32
C SER A 397 42.97 24.59 -10.64
N LYS A 398 43.21 25.78 -11.22
CA LYS A 398 42.67 26.15 -12.54
C LYS A 398 43.19 25.22 -13.63
N ASP A 399 44.48 24.91 -13.60
CA ASP A 399 45.14 24.02 -14.57
C ASP A 399 44.56 22.60 -14.52
N LEU A 400 44.30 22.07 -13.32
CA LEU A 400 43.65 20.75 -13.19
C LEU A 400 42.20 20.80 -13.70
N THR A 401 41.50 21.91 -13.47
CA THR A 401 40.16 22.09 -14.04
C THR A 401 40.19 22.12 -15.56
N GLU A 402 41.17 22.80 -16.16
CA GLU A 402 41.37 22.89 -17.60
C GLU A 402 41.75 21.55 -18.22
N ALA A 403 42.67 20.81 -17.60
CA ALA A 403 43.04 19.46 -18.03
C ALA A 403 41.81 18.54 -18.08
N LEU A 404 40.97 18.54 -17.03
CA LEU A 404 39.73 17.76 -17.01
C LEU A 404 38.69 18.23 -18.04
N ILE A 405 38.68 19.52 -18.40
CA ILE A 405 37.83 20.06 -19.48
C ILE A 405 38.29 19.53 -20.83
N LYS A 406 39.59 19.57 -21.12
CA LYS A 406 40.14 19.07 -22.38
C LYS A 406 39.88 17.56 -22.56
N ILE A 407 39.99 16.77 -21.49
CA ILE A 407 39.65 15.32 -21.52
C ILE A 407 38.18 15.12 -21.87
N ASP A 408 37.28 15.87 -21.23
CA ASP A 408 35.84 15.78 -21.52
C ASP A 408 35.55 16.18 -22.98
N TYR A 409 36.26 17.17 -23.51
CA TYR A 409 36.14 17.62 -24.90
C TYR A 409 36.60 16.56 -25.90
N GLN A 410 37.73 15.90 -25.64
CA GLN A 410 38.21 14.79 -26.48
C GLN A 410 37.22 13.61 -26.49
N GLN A 411 36.58 13.30 -25.36
CA GLN A 411 35.51 12.30 -25.32
C GLN A 411 34.31 12.69 -26.19
N GLU A 412 33.97 13.97 -26.22
CA GLU A 412 32.88 14.48 -27.04
C GLU A 412 33.24 14.33 -28.53
N ILE A 413 34.44 14.72 -28.94
CA ILE A 413 34.95 14.51 -30.31
C ILE A 413 34.93 13.02 -30.69
N ALA A 414 35.42 12.13 -29.81
CA ALA A 414 35.43 10.70 -30.07
C ALA A 414 34.01 10.14 -30.27
N LYS A 415 33.02 10.64 -29.50
CA LYS A 415 31.61 10.26 -29.64
C LYS A 415 30.96 10.80 -30.90
N THR A 416 31.29 12.02 -31.33
CA THR A 416 30.76 12.60 -32.57
C THR A 416 31.36 11.92 -33.81
N ASN A 417 32.63 11.51 -33.73
CA ASN A 417 33.34 10.86 -34.83
C ASN A 417 32.99 9.36 -34.94
N ALA A 418 32.64 8.72 -33.82
CA ALA A 418 32.05 7.38 -33.85
C ALA A 418 30.67 7.48 -34.51
N HIS A 419 30.61 7.19 -35.83
CA HIS A 419 29.37 7.07 -36.58
C HIS A 419 28.47 5.99 -35.96
N SER A 420 27.68 6.38 -34.97
CA SER A 420 26.64 5.54 -34.39
C SER A 420 25.59 5.29 -35.47
N ALA A 421 25.63 4.11 -36.08
CA ALA A 421 24.69 3.65 -37.11
C ALA A 421 23.22 3.60 -36.62
N PHE A 422 22.97 3.91 -35.34
CA PHE A 422 21.64 3.99 -34.76
C PHE A 422 21.36 5.40 -34.23
N PRO A 423 20.19 5.99 -34.53
CA PRO A 423 19.74 7.26 -33.96
C PRO A 423 19.31 7.04 -32.50
N GLY A 424 20.29 6.80 -31.62
CA GLY A 424 20.10 6.76 -30.19
C GLY A 424 19.90 8.16 -29.60
N VAL A 425 19.42 8.21 -28.35
CA VAL A 425 19.33 9.45 -27.57
C VAL A 425 20.71 10.13 -27.53
N GLN A 426 20.80 11.35 -28.06
CA GLN A 426 22.05 12.13 -28.05
C GLN A 426 22.62 12.22 -26.63
N GLY A 427 23.95 12.12 -26.53
CA GLY A 427 24.68 12.24 -25.27
C GLY A 427 24.40 13.57 -24.57
N GLN A 428 24.45 13.56 -23.23
CA GLN A 428 24.30 14.79 -22.45
C GLN A 428 25.54 15.67 -22.62
N ILE A 429 25.35 16.94 -22.98
CA ILE A 429 26.44 17.91 -23.07
C ILE A 429 26.70 18.48 -21.67
N ARG A 430 27.96 18.41 -21.23
CA ARG A 430 28.38 18.91 -19.92
C ARG A 430 28.78 20.37 -20.07
N ARG A 431 28.00 21.30 -19.49
CA ARG A 431 28.36 22.71 -19.45
C ARG A 431 28.85 23.07 -18.06
N ARG A 432 30.10 23.53 -17.98
CA ARG A 432 30.66 24.04 -16.73
C ARG A 432 30.28 25.51 -16.62
N PRO A 433 29.46 25.92 -15.64
CA PRO A 433 29.14 27.33 -15.45
C PRO A 433 30.41 28.12 -15.15
N THR A 434 30.47 29.36 -15.62
CA THR A 434 31.51 30.30 -15.23
C THR A 434 31.52 30.43 -13.71
N ILE A 435 32.72 30.44 -13.10
CA ILE A 435 32.95 30.36 -11.65
C ILE A 435 32.02 31.27 -10.83
N ILE A 436 31.69 32.45 -11.38
CA ILE A 436 30.89 33.52 -10.78
C ILE A 436 29.51 33.05 -10.27
N ASN A 437 28.91 32.01 -10.86
CA ASN A 437 27.57 31.51 -10.47
C ASN A 437 27.54 30.00 -10.17
N SER A 438 28.67 29.43 -9.77
CA SER A 438 28.81 27.98 -9.55
C SER A 438 28.57 27.58 -8.10
N ASN A 439 27.74 26.55 -7.88
CA ASN A 439 27.57 25.95 -6.56
C ASN A 439 28.89 25.32 -6.12
N ILE A 440 29.29 25.57 -4.87
CA ILE A 440 30.47 24.97 -4.26
C ILE A 440 30.19 23.50 -3.95
N SER A 441 31.10 22.60 -4.31
CA SER A 441 31.01 21.18 -3.96
C SER A 441 31.48 20.92 -2.53
N GLU A 442 30.83 19.96 -1.90
CA GLU A 442 31.14 19.49 -0.54
C GLU A 442 32.32 18.49 -0.51
N ILE A 443 32.87 18.10 -1.67
CA ILE A 443 34.02 17.20 -1.74
C ILE A 443 35.23 17.88 -1.10
N LYS A 444 35.70 17.26 -0.03
CA LYS A 444 36.93 17.67 0.68
C LYS A 444 38.15 17.43 -0.20
N ALA A 445 39.15 18.30 -0.02
CA ALA A 445 40.45 18.15 -0.67
C ALA A 445 41.06 16.77 -0.37
N PRO A 446 41.44 15.98 -1.40
CA PRO A 446 42.05 14.68 -1.21
C PRO A 446 43.43 14.82 -0.58
N LYS A 447 43.90 13.75 0.05
CA LYS A 447 45.28 13.66 0.53
C LYS A 447 46.20 13.11 -0.57
N GLY A 448 47.46 13.52 -0.58
CA GLY A 448 48.49 12.93 -1.44
C GLY A 448 48.29 13.23 -2.92
N LEU A 449 47.77 14.41 -3.28
CA LEU A 449 47.84 14.86 -4.66
C LEU A 449 49.12 15.67 -4.92
N PRO A 450 49.58 15.72 -6.18
CA PRO A 450 50.62 16.66 -6.63
C PRO A 450 50.29 18.11 -6.27
N ARG A 451 51.32 18.90 -5.99
CA ARG A 451 51.20 20.29 -5.51
C ARG A 451 50.44 21.19 -6.48
N ASP A 452 50.67 21.01 -7.77
CA ASP A 452 50.03 21.75 -8.85
C ASP A 452 48.53 21.42 -9.04
N CYS A 453 48.01 20.36 -8.40
CA CYS A 453 46.59 20.04 -8.40
C CYS A 453 45.76 20.91 -7.44
N TYR A 454 46.40 21.60 -6.50
CA TYR A 454 45.73 22.45 -5.53
C TYR A 454 45.77 23.92 -5.94
N ASP A 455 44.69 24.65 -5.68
CA ASP A 455 44.66 26.09 -5.84
C ASP A 455 45.52 26.77 -4.76
N LEU A 456 46.48 27.59 -5.20
CA LEU A 456 47.43 28.24 -4.30
C LEU A 456 46.75 29.27 -3.38
N THR A 457 45.73 29.98 -3.89
CA THR A 457 44.99 30.95 -3.07
C THR A 457 44.21 30.23 -1.97
N TRP A 458 43.60 29.10 -2.29
CA TRP A 458 42.93 28.25 -1.32
C TRP A 458 43.90 27.66 -0.29
N LEU A 459 45.07 27.16 -0.72
CA LEU A 459 46.11 26.65 0.20
C LEU A 459 46.59 27.72 1.18
N ASN A 460 46.77 28.96 0.72
CA ASN A 460 47.22 30.07 1.55
C ASN A 460 46.19 30.50 2.61
N LEU A 461 44.91 30.17 2.41
CA LEU A 461 43.85 30.41 3.40
C LEU A 461 43.84 29.36 4.52
N LEU A 462 44.54 28.24 4.35
CA LEU A 462 44.57 27.17 5.34
C LEU A 462 45.69 27.36 6.37
N SER A 463 45.45 26.84 7.58
CA SER A 463 46.50 26.75 8.60
C SER A 463 47.59 25.75 8.18
N LYS A 464 48.83 25.96 8.66
CA LYS A 464 49.96 25.04 8.42
C LYS A 464 49.63 23.59 8.78
N THR A 465 48.91 23.38 9.88
CA THR A 465 48.46 22.06 10.32
C THR A 465 47.47 21.42 9.34
N ALA A 466 46.57 22.21 8.74
CA ALA A 466 45.63 21.72 7.74
C ALA A 466 46.34 21.37 6.42
N VAL A 467 47.31 22.20 5.98
CA VAL A 467 48.14 21.91 4.80
C VAL A 467 48.96 20.63 5.00
N ASN A 468 49.60 20.46 6.15
CA ASN A 468 50.37 19.24 6.47
C ASN A 468 49.48 17.98 6.47
N LYS A 469 48.22 18.09 6.90
CA LYS A 469 47.25 16.97 6.88
C LYS A 469 46.87 16.52 5.47
N LEU A 470 47.05 17.36 4.45
CA LEU A 470 46.81 16.99 3.05
C LEU A 470 47.93 16.10 2.51
N GLY A 471 49.14 16.10 3.10
CA GLY A 471 50.25 15.28 2.63
C GLY A 471 50.57 15.52 1.16
N ILE A 472 50.65 16.80 0.77
CA ILE A 472 50.85 17.23 -0.62
C ILE A 472 52.17 16.66 -1.15
N LEU A 473 52.13 16.11 -2.37
CA LEU A 473 53.32 15.61 -3.06
C LEU A 473 54.00 16.78 -3.78
N GLU A 474 55.30 16.96 -3.60
CA GLU A 474 56.06 18.06 -4.25
C GLU A 474 56.26 17.86 -5.77
N CYS A 475 55.82 16.74 -6.33
CA CYS A 475 55.84 16.52 -7.78
C CYS A 475 54.85 17.44 -8.51
N VAL A 476 55.14 17.71 -9.78
CA VAL A 476 54.33 18.52 -10.70
C VAL A 476 53.99 17.62 -11.89
N VAL A 477 52.70 17.52 -12.25
CA VAL A 477 52.20 16.58 -13.27
C VAL A 477 51.41 17.26 -14.38
N LEU A 478 50.77 18.39 -14.11
CA LEU A 478 49.85 19.08 -15.02
C LEU A 478 50.52 19.65 -16.27
N PRO A 479 51.74 20.23 -16.25
CA PRO A 479 52.38 20.74 -17.46
C PRO A 479 52.59 19.68 -18.53
N ASP A 480 52.93 18.45 -18.15
CA ASP A 480 53.14 17.36 -19.10
C ASP A 480 51.83 16.76 -19.59
N VAL A 481 50.84 16.68 -18.71
CA VAL A 481 49.45 16.33 -19.07
C VAL A 481 48.91 17.29 -20.12
N MET A 482 49.08 18.60 -19.90
CA MET A 482 48.57 19.64 -20.81
C MET A 482 49.25 19.68 -22.17
N LYS A 483 50.47 19.11 -22.30
CA LYS A 483 51.15 18.94 -23.61
C LYS A 483 50.62 17.72 -24.38
N LYS A 484 50.17 16.69 -23.68
CA LYS A 484 49.68 15.42 -24.27
C LYS A 484 48.19 15.48 -24.68
N ILE A 485 47.44 16.43 -24.12
CA ILE A 485 45.99 16.64 -24.32
C ILE A 485 45.74 17.96 -25.04
#